data_AF-A0A0H2XTF9-F1
#
_entry.id   AF-A0A0H2XTF9-F1
#
_cell.length_a   1.000
_cell.length_b   1.000
_cell.length_c   1.000
_cell.angle_alpha   90.00
_cell.angle_beta   90.00
_cell.angle_gamma   90.00
#
_symmetry.space_group_name_H-M   'P 1'
#
loop_
_entity.id
_entity.type
_entity.pdbx_description
1 polymer ?
#
loop_
_entity_poly.entity_id
_entity_poly.type
_entity_poly.pdbx_seq_one_letter_code
_entity_poly.pdbx_strand_id
1 'polypeptide(L)'
;MSEAPHESPVKTPGQLIAVIIASFAIPIILIVLFANYANHAFRSGAGTDALSDEQVAARIAPIAKVEVKDANAPRTYKTGEEVYKAVCVTCHGTGAAGAPKFGNKDDWAPRISQGFDTLLKTALAGKGAMPARGGTSPDDVSDYEIARAIVYMANNDGANFPEPAAPAANAAQPASGAPASGADASNAQAAAAMAAIAAIPKAGEKPAAAPAGADAATAGKALYASTCQACHAAGVLGAPKFGSKEDWAPRLKDSMDTVYNYALHGKGAMPPKGGSNASDADVKAAVDYMVNSAK
;
A
#
# COMPACT_ATOMS: atom_id res chain seq x y z
N MET A 1 -31.50 71.25 38.29
CA MET A 1 -30.82 71.36 36.99
C MET A 1 -29.46 71.99 37.27
N SER A 2 -28.43 71.18 37.50
CA SER A 2 -27.07 71.71 37.68
C SER A 2 -26.40 71.70 36.32
N GLU A 3 -26.25 72.89 35.72
CA GLU A 3 -25.48 73.10 34.50
C GLU A 3 -24.02 72.70 34.77
N ALA A 4 -23.50 71.75 33.99
CA ALA A 4 -22.08 71.45 33.99
C ALA A 4 -21.33 72.61 33.30
N PRO A 5 -20.23 73.12 33.86
CA PRO A 5 -19.46 74.17 33.21
C PRO A 5 -18.82 73.64 31.93
N HIS A 6 -19.15 74.26 30.80
CA HIS A 6 -18.50 74.04 29.52
C HIS A 6 -17.13 74.76 29.50
N GLU A 7 -16.13 74.20 30.20
CA GLU A 7 -14.75 74.64 29.99
C GLU A 7 -14.21 74.05 28.68
N SER A 8 -13.65 74.91 27.81
CA SER A 8 -12.98 74.46 26.59
C SER A 8 -11.73 73.63 26.94
N PRO A 9 -11.53 72.44 26.33
CA PRO A 9 -10.36 71.58 26.57
C PRO A 9 -9.00 72.20 26.18
N VAL A 10 -8.99 73.34 25.49
CA VAL A 10 -7.79 73.99 24.96
C VAL A 10 -7.45 75.21 25.82
N LYS A 11 -6.41 75.10 26.66
CA LYS A 11 -6.02 76.13 27.64
C LYS A 11 -4.77 76.93 27.23
N THR A 12 -4.03 76.49 26.20
CA THR A 12 -2.84 77.19 25.69
C THR A 12 -2.82 77.33 24.17
N PRO A 13 -2.17 78.36 23.60
CA PRO A 13 -2.01 78.50 22.14
C PRO A 13 -1.32 77.29 21.49
N GLY A 14 -0.39 76.64 22.20
CA GLY A 14 0.26 75.41 21.74
C GLY A 14 -0.71 74.23 21.63
N GLN A 15 -1.66 74.09 22.57
CA GLN A 15 -2.70 73.07 22.49
C GLN A 15 -3.66 73.33 21.32
N LEU A 16 -3.96 74.58 20.99
CA LEU A 16 -4.80 74.92 19.84
C LEU A 16 -4.13 74.51 18.52
N ILE A 17 -2.84 74.81 18.36
CA ILE A 17 -2.06 74.41 17.17
C ILE A 17 -1.99 72.87 17.06
N ALA A 18 -1.76 72.17 18.16
CA ALA A 18 -1.71 70.71 18.18
C ALA A 18 -3.06 70.08 17.77
N VAL A 19 -4.18 70.61 18.25
CA VAL A 19 -5.53 70.14 17.89
C VAL A 19 -5.82 70.40 16.41
N ILE A 20 -5.43 71.56 15.87
CA ILE A 20 -5.59 71.86 14.45
C ILE A 20 -4.77 70.88 13.61
N ILE A 21 -3.48 70.69 13.90
CA ILE A 21 -2.63 69.73 13.16
C ILE A 21 -3.20 68.32 13.24
N ALA A 22 -3.60 67.85 14.43
CA ALA A 22 -4.19 66.52 14.62
C ALA A 22 -5.49 66.36 13.83
N SER A 23 -6.33 67.41 13.75
CA SER A 23 -7.60 67.37 13.02
C SER A 23 -7.44 67.17 11.50
N PHE A 24 -6.28 67.53 10.93
CA PHE A 24 -5.97 67.28 9.52
C PHE A 24 -5.11 66.02 9.33
N ALA A 25 -4.12 65.81 10.19
CA ALA A 25 -3.21 64.67 10.07
C ALA A 25 -3.91 63.33 10.30
N ILE A 26 -4.80 63.24 11.29
CA ILE A 26 -5.50 61.98 11.61
C ILE A 26 -6.39 61.53 10.44
N PRO A 27 -7.28 62.38 9.87
CA PRO A 27 -8.06 61.99 8.70
C PRO A 27 -7.20 61.61 7.49
N ILE A 28 -6.10 62.33 7.23
CA ILE A 28 -5.21 62.01 6.11
C ILE A 28 -4.57 60.62 6.31
N ILE A 29 -4.07 60.34 7.51
CA ILE A 29 -3.49 59.04 7.85
C ILE A 29 -4.55 57.93 7.71
N LEU A 30 -5.77 58.17 8.21
CA LEU A 30 -6.88 57.22 8.07
C LEU A 30 -7.25 56.98 6.61
N ILE A 31 -7.26 58.01 5.77
CA ILE A 31 -7.53 57.88 4.33
C ILE A 31 -6.41 57.10 3.64
N VAL A 32 -5.13 57.35 3.98
CA VAL A 32 -4.00 56.60 3.40
C VAL A 32 -4.04 55.13 3.83
N LEU A 33 -4.28 54.86 5.11
CA LEU A 33 -4.42 53.50 5.63
C LEU A 33 -5.61 52.78 4.98
N PHE A 34 -6.74 53.47 4.81
CA PHE A 34 -7.91 52.93 4.14
C PHE A 34 -7.67 52.68 2.65
N ALA A 35 -6.99 53.58 1.94
CA ALA A 35 -6.63 53.40 0.54
C ALA A 35 -5.67 52.22 0.35
N ASN A 36 -4.70 52.05 1.26
CA ASN A 36 -3.81 50.90 1.25
C ASN A 36 -4.57 49.59 1.52
N TYR A 37 -5.42 49.59 2.55
CA TYR A 37 -6.31 48.47 2.87
C TYR A 37 -7.20 48.10 1.69
N ALA A 38 -7.85 49.08 1.05
CA ALA A 38 -8.70 48.87 -0.11
C ALA A 38 -7.91 48.31 -1.30
N ASN A 39 -6.72 48.85 -1.59
CA ASN A 39 -5.89 48.36 -2.69
C ASN A 39 -5.40 46.91 -2.48
N HIS A 40 -5.21 46.48 -1.22
CA HIS A 40 -4.91 45.09 -0.89
C HIS A 40 -6.15 44.18 -0.85
N ALA A 41 -7.29 44.69 -0.39
CA ALA A 41 -8.53 43.92 -0.24
C ALA A 41 -9.29 43.71 -1.56
N PHE A 42 -9.18 44.62 -2.52
CA PHE A 42 -9.94 44.57 -3.78
C PHE A 42 -9.14 44.03 -4.99
N ARG A 43 -7.84 43.74 -4.84
CA ARG A 43 -7.01 43.18 -5.92
C ARG A 43 -6.87 41.65 -5.89
N SER A 44 -7.38 40.95 -4.87
CA SER A 44 -7.52 39.49 -4.89
C SER A 44 -8.74 39.05 -5.70
N GLY A 45 -8.85 39.52 -6.94
CA GLY A 45 -9.83 39.02 -7.90
C GLY A 45 -9.51 37.57 -8.29
N ALA A 46 -10.52 36.74 -8.50
CA ALA A 46 -10.33 35.35 -8.90
C ALA A 46 -9.37 35.24 -10.10
N GLY A 47 -8.17 34.67 -9.85
CA GLY A 47 -7.15 34.43 -10.87
C GLY A 47 -5.87 35.27 -10.78
N THR A 48 -5.78 36.30 -9.94
CA THR A 48 -4.53 37.10 -9.81
C THR A 48 -3.38 36.30 -9.21
N ASP A 49 -3.71 35.32 -8.37
CA ASP A 49 -2.73 34.48 -7.68
C ASP A 49 -2.61 33.10 -8.35
N ALA A 50 -3.27 32.90 -9.50
CA ALA A 50 -3.25 31.62 -10.22
C ALA A 50 -1.85 31.20 -10.72
N LEU A 51 -0.95 32.18 -10.83
CA LEU A 51 0.47 32.01 -11.16
C LEU A 51 1.38 32.33 -9.97
N SER A 52 0.85 32.49 -8.76
CA SER A 52 1.71 32.64 -7.59
C SER A 52 2.48 31.34 -7.36
N ASP A 53 3.74 31.46 -6.93
CA ASP A 53 4.59 30.31 -6.67
C ASP A 53 3.94 29.32 -5.69
N GLU A 54 3.14 29.84 -4.74
CA GLU A 54 2.40 29.04 -3.77
C GLU A 54 1.25 28.22 -4.41
N GLN A 55 0.47 28.81 -5.32
CA GLN A 55 -0.59 28.07 -6.01
C GLN A 55 -0.04 27.09 -7.06
N VAL A 56 1.08 27.43 -7.70
CA VAL A 56 1.80 26.51 -8.59
C VAL A 56 2.36 25.33 -7.78
N ALA A 57 2.98 25.59 -6.63
CA ALA A 57 3.49 24.57 -5.72
C ALA A 57 2.38 23.62 -5.22
N ALA A 58 1.19 24.15 -4.91
CA ALA A 58 0.05 23.33 -4.50
C ALA A 58 -0.49 22.42 -5.61
N ARG A 59 -0.39 22.83 -6.89
CA ARG A 59 -0.85 22.04 -8.05
C ARG A 59 0.16 20.99 -8.51
N ILE A 60 1.45 21.23 -8.31
CA ILE A 60 2.51 20.24 -8.57
C ILE A 60 2.77 19.34 -7.36
N ALA A 61 2.09 19.58 -6.23
CA ALA A 61 2.21 18.73 -5.06
C ALA A 61 1.78 17.30 -5.41
N PRO A 62 2.58 16.28 -5.04
CA PRO A 62 2.28 14.89 -5.38
C PRO A 62 0.96 14.45 -4.72
N ILE A 63 -0.01 14.10 -5.57
CA ILE A 63 -1.34 13.60 -5.18
C ILE A 63 -1.32 12.16 -4.65
N ALA A 64 -0.25 11.42 -4.91
CA ALA A 64 -0.09 10.04 -4.48
C ALA A 64 0.99 9.95 -3.40
N LYS A 65 0.58 9.64 -2.17
CA LYS A 65 1.47 9.15 -1.13
C LYS A 65 1.43 7.62 -1.20
N VAL A 66 2.51 7.01 -1.66
CA VAL A 66 2.64 5.56 -1.67
C VAL A 66 3.39 5.16 -0.41
N GLU A 67 2.71 4.51 0.53
CA GLU A 67 3.38 3.87 1.66
C GLU A 67 3.99 2.56 1.18
N VAL A 68 5.29 2.59 0.90
CA VAL A 68 6.05 1.36 0.63
C VAL A 68 6.33 0.70 1.97
N LYS A 69 5.51 -0.31 2.29
CA LYS A 69 5.73 -1.14 3.46
C LYS A 69 6.90 -2.09 3.16
N ASP A 70 7.97 -1.97 3.93
CA ASP A 70 9.12 -2.87 3.83
C ASP A 70 8.68 -4.30 4.17
N ALA A 71 8.78 -5.21 3.20
CA ALA A 71 8.42 -6.62 3.34
C ALA A 71 9.30 -7.36 4.36
N ASN A 72 10.47 -6.81 4.72
CA ASN A 72 11.38 -7.35 5.72
C ASN A 72 11.27 -6.63 7.09
N ALA A 73 10.43 -5.60 7.22
CA ALA A 73 10.22 -4.97 8.51
C ALA A 73 9.57 -5.97 9.49
N PRO A 74 9.99 -5.98 10.77
CA PRO A 74 9.38 -6.85 11.77
C PRO A 74 7.86 -6.67 11.82
N ARG A 75 7.12 -7.71 11.41
CA ARG A 75 5.66 -7.75 11.50
C ARG A 75 5.28 -7.72 12.97
N THR A 76 4.70 -6.61 13.41
CA THR A 76 4.03 -6.53 14.70
C THR A 76 2.61 -7.05 14.51
N TYR A 77 2.34 -8.26 14.97
CA TYR A 77 1.06 -8.92 14.72
C TYR A 77 -0.04 -8.36 15.64
N LYS A 78 -1.21 -8.03 15.08
CA LYS A 78 -2.42 -7.55 15.79
C LYS A 78 -3.15 -8.66 16.54
N THR A 79 -3.53 -8.43 17.79
CA THR A 79 -4.31 -9.38 18.61
C THR A 79 -5.59 -9.85 17.92
N GLY A 80 -6.12 -11.00 18.35
CA GLY A 80 -7.38 -11.53 17.78
C GLY A 80 -8.55 -10.55 17.89
N GLU A 81 -8.64 -9.80 18.99
CA GLU A 81 -9.66 -8.77 19.19
C GLU A 81 -9.52 -7.59 18.21
N GLU A 82 -8.29 -7.11 18.00
CA GLU A 82 -8.04 -6.01 17.05
C GLU A 82 -8.41 -6.40 15.62
N VAL A 83 -8.06 -7.62 15.21
CA VAL A 83 -8.41 -8.15 13.88
C VAL A 83 -9.93 -8.33 13.76
N TYR A 84 -10.59 -8.87 14.79
CA TYR A 84 -12.04 -9.00 14.82
C TYR A 84 -12.73 -7.63 14.64
N LYS A 85 -12.33 -6.62 15.41
CA LYS A 85 -12.90 -5.28 15.33
C LYS A 85 -12.64 -4.59 13.99
N ALA A 86 -11.48 -4.83 13.38
CA ALA A 86 -11.12 -4.20 12.13
C ALA A 86 -11.79 -4.84 10.90
N VAL A 87 -12.06 -6.15 10.95
CA VAL A 87 -12.41 -6.94 9.75
C VAL A 87 -13.72 -7.70 9.91
N CYS A 88 -13.90 -8.40 11.03
CA CYS A 88 -14.94 -9.42 11.16
C CYS A 88 -16.27 -8.87 11.74
N VAL A 89 -16.20 -7.85 12.60
CA VAL A 89 -17.34 -7.32 13.38
C VAL A 89 -18.48 -6.79 12.50
N THR A 90 -18.17 -6.27 11.31
CA THR A 90 -19.19 -5.72 10.40
C THR A 90 -20.27 -6.75 10.05
N CYS A 91 -19.87 -8.02 9.89
CA CYS A 91 -20.80 -9.11 9.61
C CYS A 91 -21.11 -9.93 10.88
N HIS A 92 -20.09 -10.30 11.65
CA HIS A 92 -20.26 -11.18 12.82
C HIS A 92 -20.80 -10.45 14.06
N GLY A 93 -20.77 -9.12 14.13
CA GLY A 93 -21.31 -8.38 15.27
C GLY A 93 -22.84 -8.39 15.30
N THR A 94 -23.48 -8.28 14.13
CA THR A 94 -24.95 -8.27 14.00
C THR A 94 -25.51 -9.58 13.44
N GLY A 95 -24.66 -10.45 12.89
CA GLY A 95 -25.08 -11.65 12.16
C GLY A 95 -25.51 -11.35 10.72
N ALA A 96 -24.96 -10.31 10.10
CA ALA A 96 -25.30 -9.90 8.75
C ALA A 96 -25.08 -11.05 7.75
N ALA A 97 -25.96 -11.15 6.75
CA ALA A 97 -25.94 -12.21 5.73
C ALA A 97 -25.94 -13.65 6.31
N GLY A 98 -26.49 -13.85 7.52
CA GLY A 98 -26.53 -15.15 8.18
C GLY A 98 -25.20 -15.56 8.81
N ALA A 99 -24.30 -14.60 9.05
CA ALA A 99 -23.07 -14.86 9.81
C ALA A 99 -23.40 -15.27 11.26
N PRO A 100 -22.65 -16.19 11.87
CA PRO A 100 -22.80 -16.49 13.29
C PRO A 100 -22.49 -15.24 14.11
N LYS A 101 -23.41 -14.87 14.99
CA LYS A 101 -23.28 -13.63 15.76
C LYS A 101 -22.30 -13.83 16.91
N PHE A 102 -21.30 -12.97 17.00
CA PHE A 102 -20.37 -12.91 18.12
C PHE A 102 -21.12 -12.63 19.42
N GLY A 103 -20.80 -13.41 20.46
CA GLY A 103 -21.52 -13.44 21.74
C GLY A 103 -22.76 -14.34 21.74
N ASN A 104 -23.14 -14.94 20.61
CA ASN A 104 -24.26 -15.89 20.54
C ASN A 104 -23.76 -17.35 20.52
N LYS A 105 -23.80 -17.99 21.69
CA LYS A 105 -23.34 -19.39 21.85
C LYS A 105 -24.11 -20.38 20.98
N ASP A 106 -25.38 -20.15 20.68
CA ASP A 106 -26.20 -21.08 19.90
C ASP A 106 -25.77 -21.09 18.42
N ASP A 107 -25.39 -19.92 17.89
CA ASP A 107 -24.87 -19.79 16.51
C ASP A 107 -23.49 -20.46 16.35
N TRP A 108 -22.71 -20.47 17.42
CA TRP A 108 -21.31 -20.90 17.44
C TRP A 108 -21.11 -22.35 17.89
N ALA A 109 -21.97 -22.90 18.75
CA ALA A 109 -21.88 -24.28 19.23
C ALA A 109 -21.66 -25.34 18.12
N PRO A 110 -22.47 -25.39 17.02
CA PRO A 110 -22.26 -26.37 15.94
C PRO A 110 -21.02 -26.10 15.09
N ARG A 111 -20.38 -24.95 15.26
CA ARG A 111 -19.17 -24.54 14.54
C ARG A 111 -17.94 -24.88 15.37
N ILE A 112 -17.98 -24.56 16.66
CA ILE A 112 -16.97 -24.94 17.65
C ILE A 112 -16.80 -26.46 17.68
N SER A 113 -17.89 -27.23 17.57
CA SER A 113 -17.83 -28.70 17.53
C SER A 113 -17.09 -29.27 16.32
N GLN A 114 -16.87 -28.49 15.26
CA GLN A 114 -16.08 -28.89 14.09
C GLN A 114 -14.57 -28.76 14.32
N GLY A 115 -14.17 -28.15 15.44
CA GLY A 115 -12.78 -27.93 15.80
C GLY A 115 -12.18 -26.67 15.16
N PHE A 116 -11.09 -26.21 15.78
CA PHE A 116 -10.39 -24.99 15.38
C PHE A 116 -9.89 -25.02 13.92
N ASP A 117 -9.28 -26.12 13.47
CA ASP A 117 -8.72 -26.23 12.12
C ASP A 117 -9.78 -26.08 11.03
N THR A 118 -10.98 -26.62 11.27
CA THR A 118 -12.10 -26.49 10.33
C THR A 118 -12.59 -25.04 10.25
N LEU A 119 -12.65 -24.33 11.38
CA LEU A 119 -13.00 -22.91 11.43
C LEU A 119 -11.96 -22.06 10.70
N LEU A 120 -10.68 -22.30 10.96
CA LEU A 120 -9.59 -21.60 10.28
C LEU A 120 -9.62 -21.83 8.78
N LYS A 121 -9.76 -23.08 8.34
CA LYS A 121 -9.87 -23.41 6.91
C LYS A 121 -11.07 -22.73 6.26
N THR A 122 -12.22 -22.72 6.94
CA THR A 122 -13.43 -22.06 6.44
C THR A 122 -13.24 -20.55 6.34
N ALA A 123 -12.59 -19.92 7.31
CA ALA A 123 -12.34 -18.49 7.29
C ALA A 123 -11.34 -18.10 6.20
N LEU A 124 -10.29 -18.90 5.97
CA LEU A 124 -9.30 -18.64 4.92
C LEU A 124 -9.87 -18.85 3.51
N ALA A 125 -10.67 -19.90 3.32
CA ALA A 125 -11.29 -20.20 2.02
C ALA A 125 -12.55 -19.36 1.72
N GLY A 126 -13.23 -18.87 2.76
CA GLY A 126 -14.56 -18.28 2.65
C GLY A 126 -15.65 -19.35 2.56
N LYS A 127 -16.90 -18.96 2.87
CA LYS A 127 -18.08 -19.86 2.77
C LYS A 127 -19.37 -19.05 2.64
N GLY A 128 -20.14 -19.34 1.59
CA GLY A 128 -21.39 -18.63 1.35
C GLY A 128 -21.15 -17.13 1.15
N ALA A 129 -21.82 -16.29 1.94
CA ALA A 129 -21.63 -14.84 1.93
C ALA A 129 -20.34 -14.37 2.63
N MET A 130 -19.63 -15.26 3.34
CA MET A 130 -18.35 -14.93 3.98
C MET A 130 -17.22 -14.95 2.93
N PRO A 131 -16.57 -13.82 2.63
CA PRO A 131 -15.45 -13.78 1.70
C PRO A 131 -14.23 -14.53 2.26
N ALA A 132 -13.37 -15.00 1.36
CA ALA A 132 -12.08 -15.57 1.73
C ALA A 132 -11.29 -14.60 2.60
N ARG A 133 -10.73 -15.09 3.71
CA ARG A 133 -9.96 -14.32 4.69
C ARG A 133 -10.71 -13.11 5.28
N GLY A 134 -12.05 -13.10 5.25
CA GLY A 134 -12.83 -11.93 5.67
C GLY A 134 -12.66 -10.71 4.75
N GLY A 135 -12.17 -10.91 3.52
CA GLY A 135 -11.94 -9.86 2.53
C GLY A 135 -10.58 -9.18 2.63
N THR A 136 -9.64 -9.71 3.43
CA THR A 136 -8.29 -9.15 3.56
C THR A 136 -7.26 -9.86 2.69
N SER A 137 -6.17 -9.15 2.37
CA SER A 137 -4.98 -9.76 1.77
C SER A 137 -4.06 -10.38 2.85
N PRO A 138 -3.28 -11.43 2.54
CA PRO A 138 -2.16 -11.90 3.37
C PRO A 138 -1.14 -10.80 3.73
N ASP A 139 -1.07 -9.74 2.92
CA ASP A 139 -0.18 -8.60 3.16
C ASP A 139 -0.68 -7.67 4.27
N ASP A 140 -2.00 -7.60 4.46
CA ASP A 140 -2.65 -6.73 5.45
C ASP A 140 -2.89 -7.45 6.78
N VAL A 141 -3.29 -8.72 6.70
CA VAL A 141 -3.61 -9.59 7.83
C VAL A 141 -3.12 -11.00 7.53
N SER A 142 -2.15 -11.46 8.31
CA SER A 142 -1.59 -12.80 8.18
C SER A 142 -2.56 -13.90 8.62
N ASP A 143 -2.31 -15.13 8.18
CA ASP A 143 -3.09 -16.31 8.60
C ASP A 143 -3.02 -16.52 10.11
N TYR A 144 -1.88 -16.15 10.71
CA TYR A 144 -1.69 -16.13 12.15
C TYR A 144 -2.66 -15.15 12.83
N GLU A 145 -2.78 -13.92 12.32
CA GLU A 145 -3.71 -12.93 12.87
C GLU A 145 -5.18 -13.33 12.69
N ILE A 146 -5.53 -13.97 11.56
CA ILE A 146 -6.87 -14.54 11.34
C ILE A 146 -7.14 -15.67 12.33
N ALA A 147 -6.16 -16.56 12.54
CA ALA A 147 -6.26 -17.65 13.50
C ALA A 147 -6.53 -17.13 14.92
N ARG A 148 -5.85 -16.05 15.34
CA ARG A 148 -6.13 -15.38 16.62
C ARG A 148 -7.52 -14.78 16.70
N ALA A 149 -8.00 -14.16 15.62
CA ALA A 149 -9.36 -13.61 15.59
C ALA A 149 -10.43 -14.71 15.76
N ILE A 150 -10.21 -15.89 15.18
CA ILE A 150 -11.10 -17.04 15.33
C ILE A 150 -11.09 -17.56 16.77
N VAL A 151 -9.92 -17.66 17.40
CA VAL A 151 -9.82 -18.02 18.83
C VAL A 151 -10.57 -17.01 19.69
N TYR A 152 -10.39 -15.71 19.44
CA TYR A 152 -11.11 -14.66 20.16
C TYR A 152 -12.65 -14.80 20.04
N MET A 153 -13.16 -14.98 18.81
CA MET A 153 -14.60 -15.18 18.58
C MET A 153 -15.10 -16.45 19.25
N ALA A 154 -14.48 -17.58 18.95
CA ALA A 154 -14.92 -18.88 19.46
C ALA A 154 -14.86 -18.96 21.00
N ASN A 155 -13.82 -18.41 21.64
CA ASN A 155 -13.68 -18.46 23.09
C ASN A 155 -14.71 -17.57 23.80
N ASN A 156 -15.04 -16.41 23.21
CA ASN A 156 -16.15 -15.58 23.72
C ASN A 156 -17.52 -16.26 23.56
N ASP A 157 -17.62 -17.23 22.66
CA ASP A 157 -18.82 -17.98 22.33
C ASP A 157 -18.87 -19.40 22.92
N GLY A 158 -17.97 -19.72 23.86
CA GLY A 158 -18.01 -20.95 24.65
C GLY A 158 -16.98 -22.03 24.27
N ALA A 159 -16.05 -21.73 23.37
CA ALA A 159 -14.85 -22.55 23.17
C ALA A 159 -13.78 -22.24 24.23
N ASN A 160 -12.72 -23.06 24.23
CA ASN A 160 -11.48 -22.79 24.97
C ASN A 160 -10.29 -23.22 24.11
N PHE A 161 -10.23 -22.68 22.89
CA PHE A 161 -9.13 -22.95 21.98
C PHE A 161 -7.85 -22.27 22.47
N PRO A 162 -6.71 -22.96 22.40
CA PRO A 162 -5.42 -22.36 22.73
C PRO A 162 -5.06 -21.28 21.71
N GLU A 163 -4.33 -20.28 22.19
CA GLU A 163 -3.75 -19.27 21.29
C GLU A 163 -2.78 -19.96 20.31
N PRO A 164 -2.86 -19.67 19.00
CA PRO A 164 -1.93 -20.23 18.03
C PRO A 164 -0.49 -19.81 18.35
N ALA A 165 0.48 -20.70 18.11
CA ALA A 165 1.88 -20.36 18.30
C ALA A 165 2.27 -19.22 17.36
N ALA A 166 2.92 -18.19 17.91
CA ALA A 166 3.43 -17.10 17.11
C ALA A 166 4.45 -17.64 16.10
N PRO A 167 4.37 -17.26 14.81
CA PRO A 167 5.43 -17.57 13.87
C PRO A 167 6.72 -16.93 14.40
N ALA A 168 7.82 -17.70 14.41
CA ALA A 168 9.10 -17.18 14.87
C ALA A 168 9.42 -15.87 14.13
N ALA A 169 9.96 -14.88 14.84
CA ALA A 169 10.54 -13.72 14.18
C ALA A 169 11.64 -14.25 13.25
N ASN A 170 11.41 -14.13 11.93
CA ASN A 170 12.19 -14.69 10.81
C ASN A 170 11.74 -16.06 10.26
N ALA A 171 10.60 -16.61 10.68
CA ALA A 171 9.93 -17.64 9.91
C ALA A 171 9.12 -16.99 8.80
N ALA A 172 9.67 -17.00 7.58
CA ALA A 172 8.85 -16.91 6.38
C ALA A 172 7.68 -17.88 6.54
N GLN A 173 6.44 -17.41 6.32
CA GLN A 173 5.26 -18.27 6.36
C GLN A 173 5.52 -19.51 5.49
N PRO A 174 5.31 -20.74 6.01
CA PRO A 174 5.45 -21.92 5.19
C PRO A 174 4.34 -21.90 4.14
N ALA A 175 4.74 -21.74 2.88
CA ALA A 175 3.93 -22.22 1.77
C ALA A 175 3.74 -23.72 1.97
N SER A 176 2.52 -24.15 2.27
CA SER A 176 2.19 -25.55 2.47
C SER A 176 2.38 -26.32 1.17
N GLY A 177 3.44 -27.14 1.10
CA GLY A 177 3.66 -28.14 0.05
C GLY A 177 5.09 -28.73 0.10
N ALA A 178 5.28 -29.84 0.81
CA ALA A 178 6.52 -30.64 0.86
C ALA A 178 6.29 -31.99 0.12
N PRO A 179 7.34 -32.78 -0.28
CA PRO A 179 8.66 -32.78 0.34
C PRO A 179 9.93 -32.96 -0.53
N ALA A 180 11.05 -32.70 0.17
CA ALA A 180 12.38 -33.32 0.11
C ALA A 180 13.38 -32.94 -1.01
N SER A 181 14.40 -32.17 -0.62
CA SER A 181 15.80 -32.63 -0.42
C SER A 181 16.80 -31.52 -0.76
N GLY A 182 17.90 -31.44 0.00
CA GLY A 182 19.06 -30.64 -0.39
C GLY A 182 19.55 -29.72 0.72
N ALA A 183 20.68 -30.07 1.30
CA ALA A 183 21.35 -29.39 2.39
C ALA A 183 22.01 -28.06 1.95
N ASP A 184 22.19 -27.20 2.94
CA ASP A 184 23.30 -26.26 3.13
C ASP A 184 23.57 -25.17 2.07
N ALA A 185 23.03 -23.96 2.31
CA ALA A 185 23.48 -22.73 1.64
C ALA A 185 23.32 -21.46 2.49
N SER A 186 23.03 -21.55 3.79
CA SER A 186 22.62 -20.39 4.59
C SER A 186 23.77 -19.48 5.05
N ASN A 187 25.03 -19.93 4.96
CA ASN A 187 26.18 -19.13 5.37
C ASN A 187 26.88 -18.36 4.22
N ALA A 188 26.46 -18.53 2.97
CA ALA A 188 27.01 -17.78 1.82
C ALA A 188 26.34 -16.40 1.64
N GLN A 189 25.06 -16.27 2.01
CA GLN A 189 24.29 -15.03 1.88
C GLN A 189 24.78 -13.90 2.82
N ALA A 190 25.32 -14.23 4.00
CA ALA A 190 25.78 -13.23 4.97
C ALA A 190 27.15 -12.64 4.58
N ALA A 191 28.03 -13.43 3.95
CA ALA A 191 29.34 -12.96 3.47
C ALA A 191 29.21 -12.09 2.20
N ALA A 192 28.24 -12.38 1.33
CA ALA A 192 27.96 -11.57 0.13
C ALA A 192 27.43 -10.16 0.46
N ALA A 193 26.66 -10.03 1.56
CA ALA A 193 26.13 -8.73 2.01
C ALA A 193 27.21 -7.76 2.51
N MET A 194 28.31 -8.27 3.08
CA MET A 194 29.44 -7.43 3.52
C MET A 194 30.38 -7.05 2.36
N ALA A 195 30.42 -7.85 1.28
CA ALA A 195 31.16 -7.49 0.07
C ALA A 195 30.44 -6.41 -0.78
N ALA A 196 29.10 -6.37 -0.72
CA ALA A 196 28.28 -5.38 -1.44
C ALA A 196 28.42 -3.94 -0.91
N ILE A 197 28.82 -3.76 0.35
CA ILE A 197 29.05 -2.43 0.96
C ILE A 197 30.44 -1.88 0.59
N ALA A 198 31.40 -2.76 0.29
CA ALA A 198 32.77 -2.38 -0.08
C ALA A 198 32.94 -2.02 -1.58
N ALA A 199 31.94 -2.30 -2.43
CA ALA A 199 32.02 -2.13 -3.88
C ALA A 199 31.29 -0.88 -4.42
N ILE A 200 30.87 0.06 -3.57
CA ILE A 200 30.29 1.34 -4.01
C ILE A 200 31.42 2.18 -4.65
N PRO A 201 31.40 2.45 -5.97
CA PRO A 201 32.35 3.39 -6.57
C PRO A 201 31.92 4.81 -6.18
N LYS A 202 32.89 5.66 -5.82
CA LYS A 202 32.66 7.10 -5.68
C LYS A 202 32.17 7.66 -7.03
N ALA A 203 31.17 8.54 -6.96
CA ALA A 203 30.63 9.24 -8.13
C ALA A 203 31.73 10.04 -8.85
N GLY A 204 31.97 9.71 -10.12
CA GLY A 204 32.91 10.45 -10.97
C GLY A 204 33.35 9.76 -12.26
N GLU A 205 33.27 8.43 -12.37
CA GLU A 205 33.69 7.73 -13.60
C GLU A 205 32.50 7.15 -14.36
N LYS A 206 32.40 7.53 -15.64
CA LYS A 206 31.43 7.03 -16.62
C LYS A 206 31.64 5.52 -16.82
N PRO A 207 30.71 4.64 -16.43
CA PRO A 207 30.92 3.22 -16.61
C PRO A 207 30.65 2.79 -18.05
N ALA A 208 31.64 2.12 -18.64
CA ALA A 208 31.50 1.31 -19.83
C ALA A 208 30.55 0.14 -19.58
N ALA A 209 29.83 -0.29 -20.63
CA ALA A 209 28.82 -1.33 -20.58
C ALA A 209 29.38 -2.68 -20.08
N ALA A 210 28.79 -3.19 -18.99
CA ALA A 210 28.95 -4.54 -18.46
C ALA A 210 27.62 -5.32 -18.62
N PRO A 211 27.61 -6.67 -18.59
CA PRO A 211 26.64 -7.48 -19.33
C PRO A 211 25.26 -7.52 -18.65
N ALA A 212 24.23 -7.11 -19.40
CA ALA A 212 22.83 -7.04 -18.97
C ALA A 212 22.14 -8.39 -18.63
N GLY A 213 22.88 -9.49 -18.56
CA GLY A 213 22.30 -10.85 -18.51
C GLY A 213 21.93 -11.36 -17.11
N ALA A 214 22.75 -11.06 -16.09
CA ALA A 214 22.54 -11.61 -14.74
C ALA A 214 21.39 -10.90 -14.00
N ASP A 215 21.31 -9.58 -14.13
CA ASP A 215 20.29 -8.76 -13.51
C ASP A 215 18.92 -9.00 -14.15
N ALA A 216 18.87 -9.11 -15.48
CA ALA A 216 17.64 -9.41 -16.22
C ALA A 216 17.10 -10.81 -15.90
N ALA A 217 17.95 -11.84 -15.84
CA ALA A 217 17.51 -13.19 -15.49
C ALA A 217 16.92 -13.28 -14.07
N THR A 218 17.49 -12.52 -13.13
CA THR A 218 17.00 -12.44 -11.76
C THR A 218 15.67 -11.71 -11.69
N ALA A 219 15.54 -10.58 -12.40
CA ALA A 219 14.29 -9.82 -12.51
C ALA A 219 13.17 -10.64 -13.19
N GLY A 220 13.49 -11.36 -14.27
CA GLY A 220 12.54 -12.22 -14.99
C GLY A 220 12.00 -13.36 -14.13
N LYS A 221 12.87 -14.02 -13.36
CA LYS A 221 12.46 -15.06 -12.40
C LYS A 221 11.57 -14.50 -11.29
N ALA A 222 11.91 -13.32 -10.75
CA ALA A 222 11.12 -12.66 -9.72
C ALA A 222 9.73 -12.26 -10.25
N LEU A 223 9.64 -11.73 -11.48
CA LEU A 223 8.38 -11.36 -12.12
C LEU A 223 7.51 -12.58 -12.42
N TYR A 224 8.10 -13.70 -12.85
CA TYR A 224 7.37 -14.95 -13.00
C TYR A 224 6.73 -15.38 -11.66
N ALA A 225 7.52 -15.39 -10.59
CA ALA A 225 7.05 -15.81 -9.27
C ALA A 225 5.99 -14.86 -8.69
N SER A 226 6.04 -13.56 -8.97
CA SER A 226 5.06 -12.62 -8.43
C SER A 226 3.74 -12.63 -9.21
N THR A 227 3.81 -12.74 -10.54
CA THR A 227 2.66 -12.45 -11.41
C THR A 227 2.31 -13.62 -12.32
N CYS A 228 3.28 -14.14 -13.08
CA CYS A 228 2.97 -15.09 -14.15
C CYS A 228 2.57 -16.48 -13.63
N GLN A 229 3.10 -16.90 -12.48
CA GLN A 229 2.83 -18.23 -11.91
C GLN A 229 1.36 -18.46 -11.58
N ALA A 230 0.60 -17.39 -11.30
CA ALA A 230 -0.83 -17.47 -10.95
C ALA A 230 -1.64 -18.23 -12.01
N CYS A 231 -1.26 -18.11 -13.28
CA CYS A 231 -1.86 -18.85 -14.38
C CYS A 231 -0.94 -19.94 -14.94
N HIS A 232 0.37 -19.67 -15.04
CA HIS A 232 1.30 -20.56 -15.74
C HIS A 232 1.85 -21.70 -14.87
N ALA A 233 1.69 -21.70 -13.55
CA ALA A 233 2.11 -22.85 -12.74
C ALA A 233 1.24 -24.08 -13.00
N ALA A 234 -0.09 -23.90 -13.04
CA ALA A 234 -1.06 -24.98 -13.25
C ALA A 234 -1.65 -25.00 -14.67
N GLY A 235 -1.34 -24.02 -15.52
CA GLY A 235 -1.89 -23.90 -16.88
C GLY A 235 -3.36 -23.47 -16.89
N VAL A 236 -3.71 -22.55 -16.00
CA VAL A 236 -5.06 -22.01 -15.82
C VAL A 236 -5.55 -21.41 -17.15
N LEU A 237 -6.80 -21.68 -17.52
CA LEU A 237 -7.43 -21.22 -18.77
C LEU A 237 -6.65 -21.60 -20.04
N GLY A 238 -5.89 -22.70 -20.01
CA GLY A 238 -5.11 -23.18 -21.16
C GLY A 238 -3.76 -22.47 -21.35
N ALA A 239 -3.29 -21.75 -20.32
CA ALA A 239 -1.94 -21.20 -20.29
C ALA A 239 -0.89 -22.33 -20.39
N PRO A 240 0.22 -22.12 -21.12
CA PRO A 240 1.30 -23.11 -21.16
C PRO A 240 1.92 -23.26 -19.77
N LYS A 241 1.99 -24.50 -19.27
CA LYS A 241 2.53 -24.77 -17.94
C LYS A 241 4.03 -24.52 -17.90
N PHE A 242 4.48 -23.88 -16.83
CA PHE A 242 5.90 -23.70 -16.57
C PHE A 242 6.61 -25.06 -16.48
N GLY A 243 7.68 -25.22 -17.25
CA GLY A 243 8.44 -26.47 -17.32
C GLY A 243 7.86 -27.58 -18.21
N SER A 244 6.66 -27.43 -18.78
CA SER A 244 6.09 -28.46 -19.67
C SER A 244 6.56 -28.29 -21.11
N LYS A 245 7.42 -29.20 -21.57
CA LYS A 245 7.90 -29.21 -22.95
C LYS A 245 6.75 -29.38 -23.96
N GLU A 246 5.76 -30.18 -23.59
CA GLU A 246 4.59 -30.49 -24.40
C GLU A 246 3.71 -29.25 -24.60
N ASP A 247 3.52 -28.46 -23.54
CA ASP A 247 2.81 -27.20 -23.63
C ASP A 247 3.62 -26.17 -24.40
N TRP A 248 4.93 -26.06 -24.22
CA TRP A 248 5.71 -25.01 -24.91
C TRP A 248 6.03 -25.32 -26.38
N ALA A 249 6.12 -26.59 -26.76
CA ALA A 249 6.49 -27.01 -28.13
C ALA A 249 5.66 -26.35 -29.25
N PRO A 250 4.30 -26.31 -29.22
CA PRO A 250 3.53 -25.66 -30.27
C PRO A 250 3.64 -24.12 -30.25
N ARG A 251 3.99 -23.51 -29.10
CA ARG A 251 4.13 -22.04 -28.98
C ARG A 251 5.52 -21.56 -29.41
N LEU A 252 6.54 -22.40 -29.23
CA LEU A 252 7.91 -22.15 -29.68
C LEU A 252 8.14 -22.44 -31.17
N LYS A 253 7.07 -22.78 -31.92
CA LYS A 253 7.09 -22.73 -33.39
C LYS A 253 7.08 -21.30 -33.91
N ASP A 254 6.50 -20.38 -33.14
CA ASP A 254 6.55 -18.94 -33.40
C ASP A 254 7.93 -18.39 -32.99
N SER A 255 8.36 -17.29 -33.61
CA SER A 255 9.60 -16.62 -33.21
C SER A 255 9.51 -16.07 -31.78
N MET A 256 10.64 -15.94 -31.08
CA MET A 256 10.66 -15.34 -29.74
C MET A 256 10.08 -13.93 -29.72
N ASP A 257 10.26 -13.13 -30.78
CA ASP A 257 9.62 -11.80 -30.89
C ASP A 257 8.10 -11.87 -30.87
N THR A 258 7.53 -12.89 -31.50
CA THR A 258 6.09 -13.14 -31.51
C THR A 258 5.62 -13.58 -30.12
N VAL A 259 6.38 -14.45 -29.45
CA VAL A 259 6.10 -14.87 -28.06
C VAL A 259 6.17 -13.68 -27.09
N TYR A 260 7.15 -12.79 -27.25
CA TYR A 260 7.22 -11.55 -26.48
C TYR A 260 6.03 -10.64 -26.76
N ASN A 261 5.59 -10.52 -28.02
CA ASN A 261 4.44 -9.69 -28.37
C ASN A 261 3.16 -10.18 -27.67
N TYR A 262 2.92 -11.49 -27.66
CA TYR A 262 1.81 -12.08 -26.90
C TYR A 262 1.90 -11.76 -25.41
N ALA A 263 3.10 -11.78 -24.82
CA ALA A 263 3.27 -11.46 -23.41
C ALA A 263 3.07 -9.97 -23.12
N LEU A 264 3.52 -9.07 -24.01
CA LEU A 264 3.40 -7.62 -23.83
C LEU A 264 1.97 -7.11 -24.06
N HIS A 265 1.28 -7.64 -25.07
CA HIS A 265 -0.04 -7.15 -25.50
C HIS A 265 -1.20 -8.08 -25.13
N GLY A 266 -0.91 -9.25 -24.58
CA GLY A 266 -1.91 -10.27 -24.24
C GLY A 266 -2.30 -11.15 -25.43
N LYS A 267 -2.84 -12.33 -25.13
CA LYS A 267 -3.38 -13.26 -26.14
C LYS A 267 -4.45 -14.16 -25.51
N GLY A 268 -5.67 -14.11 -26.05
CA GLY A 268 -6.79 -14.89 -25.52
C GLY A 268 -7.11 -14.49 -24.07
N ALA A 269 -7.02 -15.43 -23.14
CA ALA A 269 -7.23 -15.18 -21.71
C ALA A 269 -6.01 -14.55 -20.99
N MET A 270 -4.86 -14.43 -21.66
CA MET A 270 -3.66 -13.81 -21.07
C MET A 270 -3.75 -12.28 -21.19
N PRO A 271 -3.78 -11.52 -20.07
CA PRO A 271 -3.80 -10.06 -20.11
C PRO A 271 -2.45 -9.47 -20.58
N PRO A 272 -2.43 -8.23 -21.09
CA PRO A 272 -1.19 -7.50 -21.41
C PRO A 272 -0.21 -7.51 -20.24
N LYS A 273 1.07 -7.75 -20.52
CA LYS A 273 2.16 -7.87 -19.53
C LYS A 273 1.89 -8.88 -18.41
N GLY A 274 1.05 -9.88 -18.66
CA GLY A 274 0.62 -10.85 -17.64
C GLY A 274 -0.18 -10.21 -16.49
N GLY A 275 -0.70 -9.00 -16.66
CA GLY A 275 -1.37 -8.24 -15.60
C GLY A 275 -0.41 -7.46 -14.70
N SER A 276 0.88 -7.42 -15.02
CA SER A 276 1.88 -6.61 -14.31
C SER A 276 2.02 -5.21 -14.89
N ASN A 277 2.52 -4.28 -14.07
CA ASN A 277 3.01 -2.97 -14.52
C ASN A 277 4.53 -2.98 -14.79
N ALA A 278 5.13 -4.16 -15.00
CA ALA A 278 6.55 -4.30 -15.19
C ALA A 278 7.03 -3.67 -16.51
N SER A 279 8.33 -3.38 -16.58
CA SER A 279 8.94 -2.89 -17.82
C SER A 279 8.88 -3.97 -18.90
N ASP A 280 8.88 -3.56 -20.17
CA ASP A 280 8.88 -4.52 -21.28
C ASP A 280 10.11 -5.43 -21.24
N ALA A 281 11.24 -4.92 -20.73
CA ALA A 281 12.46 -5.70 -20.54
C ALA A 281 12.28 -6.80 -19.50
N ASP A 282 11.64 -6.50 -18.36
CA ASP A 282 11.38 -7.49 -17.31
C ASP A 282 10.37 -8.55 -17.77
N VAL A 283 9.33 -8.13 -18.51
CA VAL A 283 8.35 -9.06 -19.10
C VAL A 283 9.04 -10.01 -20.08
N LYS A 284 9.91 -9.51 -20.96
CA LYS A 284 10.69 -10.37 -21.88
C LYS A 284 11.62 -11.32 -21.12
N ALA A 285 12.29 -10.84 -20.07
CA ALA A 285 13.13 -11.68 -19.23
C ALA A 285 12.34 -12.77 -18.48
N ALA A 286 11.10 -12.48 -18.07
CA ALA A 286 10.20 -13.49 -17.49
C ALA A 286 9.77 -14.54 -18.52
N VAL A 287 9.48 -14.11 -19.75
CA VAL A 287 9.22 -15.03 -20.87
C VAL A 287 10.42 -15.93 -21.12
N ASP A 288 11.63 -15.38 -21.15
CA ASP A 288 12.86 -16.16 -21.32
C ASP A 288 13.04 -17.17 -20.19
N TYR A 289 12.76 -16.78 -18.95
CA TYR A 289 12.80 -17.68 -17.81
C TYR A 289 11.82 -18.87 -17.96
N MET A 290 10.60 -18.60 -18.41
CA MET A 290 9.57 -19.63 -18.63
C MET A 290 9.92 -20.57 -19.79
N VAL A 291 10.34 -20.00 -20.91
CA VAL A 291 10.75 -20.75 -22.11
C VAL A 291 11.98 -21.61 -21.83
N ASN A 292 13.00 -21.07 -21.16
CA ASN A 292 14.21 -21.81 -20.83
C ASN A 292 13.95 -22.94 -19.83
N SER A 293 12.95 -22.81 -18.98
CA SER A 293 12.54 -23.88 -18.06
C SER A 293 11.81 -25.02 -18.77
N ALA A 294 11.33 -24.79 -20.00
CA ALA A 294 10.63 -25.77 -20.84
C ALA A 294 11.47 -26.31 -22.00
N LYS A 295 12.78 -26.02 -22.03
CA LYS A 295 13.74 -26.62 -22.96
C LYS A 295 14.30 -27.93 -22.40
#